data_AF-W1Y1E1-F1
#
_entry.id   AF-W1Y1E1-F1
#
_cell.length_a   1.000
_cell.length_b   1.000
_cell.length_c   1.000
_cell.angle_alpha   90.00
_cell.angle_beta   90.00
_cell.angle_gamma   90.00
#
_symmetry.space_group_name_H-M   'P 1'
#
loop_
_entity.id
_entity.type
_entity.pdbx_description
1 polymer ?
#
loop_
_entity_poly.entity_id
_entity_poly.type
_entity_poly.pdbx_seq_one_letter_code
_entity_poly.pdbx_strand_id
1 'polypeptide(L)'
;QFIDKMVNKHGFDRQQLQEILSQAKRLDSVLRLMDNQAPTTSGKPPSGPNGAWLRYRKKFITPDNVQNGVVFWNQYEDALNRAWQVYGVPPEIIVGIIGVETRWGRVMGKT
;
A
#
# COMPACT_ATOMS: atom_id res chain seq x y z
N GLN A 1 16.36 -12.11 -20.24
CA GLN A 1 15.83 -10.76 -20.51
C GLN A 1 15.99 -9.80 -19.33
N PHE A 2 15.30 -10.00 -18.18
CA PHE A 2 15.45 -9.07 -17.03
C PHE A 2 16.89 -9.02 -16.48
N ILE A 3 17.52 -10.19 -16.30
CA ILE A 3 18.93 -10.27 -15.87
C ILE A 3 19.85 -9.52 -16.83
N ASP A 4 19.70 -9.72 -18.14
CA ASP A 4 20.51 -9.03 -19.16
C ASP A 4 20.35 -7.51 -19.07
N LYS A 5 19.11 -7.03 -18.82
CA LYS A 5 18.84 -5.61 -18.61
C LYS A 5 19.56 -5.08 -17.37
N MET A 6 19.52 -5.80 -16.25
CA MET A 6 20.15 -5.37 -15.00
C MET A 6 21.68 -5.34 -15.11
N VAL A 7 22.27 -6.31 -15.80
CA VAL A 7 23.70 -6.35 -16.08
C VAL A 7 24.08 -5.17 -17.00
N ASN A 8 23.44 -5.07 -18.18
CA ASN A 8 23.85 -4.09 -19.20
C ASN A 8 23.58 -2.64 -18.81
N LYS A 9 22.48 -2.36 -18.11
CA LYS A 9 22.06 -0.99 -17.79
C LYS A 9 22.52 -0.52 -16.42
N HIS A 10 22.62 -1.43 -15.46
CA HIS A 10 22.83 -1.09 -14.05
C HIS A 10 24.10 -1.72 -13.46
N GLY A 11 24.89 -2.45 -14.25
CA GLY A 11 26.19 -2.99 -13.83
C GLY A 11 26.09 -4.12 -12.80
N PHE A 12 24.96 -4.82 -12.73
CA PHE A 12 24.82 -5.97 -11.83
C PHE A 12 25.72 -7.13 -12.28
N ASP A 13 26.25 -7.87 -11.32
CA ASP A 13 26.87 -9.16 -11.60
C ASP A 13 25.81 -10.20 -11.99
N ARG A 14 26.07 -10.95 -13.06
CA ARG A 14 25.10 -11.90 -13.60
C ARG A 14 24.90 -13.09 -12.67
N GLN A 15 25.98 -13.67 -12.17
CA GLN A 15 25.94 -14.86 -11.33
C GLN A 15 25.22 -14.55 -10.02
N GLN A 16 25.55 -13.45 -9.36
CA GLN A 16 24.87 -12.99 -8.14
C GLN A 16 23.37 -12.80 -8.37
N LEU A 17 22.97 -12.18 -9.49
CA LEU A 17 21.54 -11.97 -9.77
C LEU A 17 20.81 -13.28 -10.07
N GLN A 18 21.47 -14.26 -10.68
CA GLN A 18 20.92 -15.60 -10.87
C GLN A 18 20.73 -16.34 -9.54
N GLU A 19 21.69 -16.23 -8.62
CA GLU A 19 21.61 -16.82 -7.27
C GLU A 19 20.50 -16.20 -6.42
N ILE A 20 20.27 -14.89 -6.56
CA ILE A 20 19.16 -14.22 -5.88
C ILE A 20 17.83 -14.71 -6.45
N LEU A 21 17.69 -14.75 -7.78
CA LEU A 21 16.43 -15.13 -8.43
C LEU A 21 16.14 -16.63 -8.32
N SER A 22 17.14 -17.50 -8.13
CA SER A 22 16.91 -18.93 -7.89
C SER A 22 16.22 -19.21 -6.56
N GLN A 23 16.32 -18.28 -5.59
CA GLN A 23 15.63 -18.33 -4.31
C GLN A 23 14.23 -17.71 -4.35
N ALA A 24 13.91 -16.98 -5.42
CA ALA A 24 12.61 -16.34 -5.59
C ALA A 24 11.51 -17.39 -5.81
N LYS A 25 10.39 -17.21 -5.11
CA LYS A 25 9.25 -18.13 -5.20
C LYS A 25 8.19 -17.58 -6.13
N ARG A 26 7.69 -18.45 -7.02
CA ARG A 26 6.47 -18.16 -7.79
C ARG A 26 5.26 -18.36 -6.87
N LEU A 27 4.61 -17.27 -6.48
CA LEU A 27 3.46 -17.30 -5.57
C LEU A 27 2.14 -17.28 -6.35
N ASP A 28 1.48 -18.44 -6.51
CA ASP A 28 0.18 -18.53 -7.19
C ASP A 28 -0.92 -17.69 -6.52
N SER A 29 -0.81 -17.46 -5.21
CA SER A 29 -1.72 -16.57 -4.48
C SER A 29 -1.64 -15.13 -4.98
N VAL A 30 -0.44 -14.65 -5.31
CA VAL A 30 -0.23 -13.30 -5.87
C VAL A 30 -0.86 -13.20 -7.25
N LEU A 31 -0.67 -14.22 -8.09
CA LEU A 31 -1.28 -14.26 -9.43
C LEU A 31 -2.81 -14.20 -9.34
N ARG A 32 -3.43 -15.04 -8.50
CA ARG A 32 -4.88 -15.04 -8.31
C ARG A 32 -5.43 -13.72 -7.74
N LEU A 33 -4.72 -13.09 -6.80
CA LEU A 33 -5.13 -11.79 -6.27
C LEU A 33 -5.10 -10.70 -7.34
N MET A 34 -4.12 -10.76 -8.23
CA MET A 34 -3.99 -9.83 -9.35
C MET A 34 -5.12 -10.05 -10.38
N ASP A 35 -5.41 -11.30 -10.72
CA ASP A 35 -6.52 -11.66 -11.64
C ASP A 35 -7.88 -11.22 -11.08
N ASN A 36 -8.13 -11.43 -9.78
CA ASN A 36 -9.40 -11.05 -9.13
C ASN A 36 -9.63 -9.53 -9.09
N GLN A 37 -8.58 -8.72 -9.22
CA GLN A 37 -8.65 -7.25 -9.24
C GLN A 37 -8.53 -6.68 -10.66
N ALA A 38 -8.40 -7.53 -11.69
CA ALA A 38 -8.34 -7.09 -13.06
C ALA A 38 -9.64 -6.37 -13.47
N PRO A 39 -9.55 -5.28 -14.26
CA PRO A 39 -10.73 -4.56 -14.71
C PRO A 39 -11.62 -5.48 -15.55
N THR A 40 -12.88 -5.63 -15.15
CA THR A 40 -13.85 -6.43 -15.91
C THR A 40 -14.76 -5.49 -16.71
N THR A 41 -14.82 -5.70 -18.03
CA THR A 41 -15.71 -4.96 -18.93
C THR A 41 -17.15 -5.50 -18.92
N SER A 42 -17.37 -6.64 -18.26
CA SER A 42 -18.62 -7.39 -18.20
C SER A 42 -19.36 -7.27 -16.86
N GLY A 43 -18.92 -6.38 -15.98
CA GLY A 43 -19.54 -6.16 -14.67
C GLY A 43 -20.97 -5.62 -14.80
N LYS A 44 -21.92 -6.28 -14.11
CA LYS A 44 -23.29 -5.76 -13.95
C LYS A 44 -23.21 -4.34 -13.34
N PRO A 45 -23.94 -3.34 -13.86
CA PRO A 45 -23.90 -2.00 -13.30
C PRO A 45 -24.22 -2.03 -11.80
N PRO A 46 -23.59 -1.17 -10.98
CA PRO A 46 -23.82 -1.15 -9.54
C PRO A 46 -25.31 -1.03 -9.24
N SER A 47 -25.86 -1.97 -8.48
CA SER A 47 -27.28 -1.96 -8.12
C SER A 47 -27.55 -0.86 -7.08
N GLY A 48 -28.02 0.31 -7.54
CA GLY A 48 -28.64 1.37 -6.73
C GLY A 48 -27.90 1.82 -5.47
N PRO A 49 -28.55 2.60 -4.60
CA PRO A 49 -28.01 2.96 -3.29
C PRO A 49 -28.07 1.74 -2.36
N ASN A 50 -27.05 0.87 -2.43
CA ASN A 50 -26.97 -0.32 -1.59
C ASN A 50 -26.11 -0.12 -0.32
N GLY A 51 -25.66 1.11 -0.02
CA GLY A 51 -24.81 1.40 1.15
C GLY A 51 -23.33 0.98 1.01
N ALA A 52 -22.82 0.81 -0.22
CA ALA A 52 -21.42 0.44 -0.48
C ALA A 52 -20.42 1.36 0.21
N TRP A 53 -20.62 2.69 0.15
CA TRP A 53 -19.75 3.65 0.81
C TRP A 53 -19.72 3.47 2.32
N LEU A 54 -20.88 3.32 2.98
CA LEU A 54 -20.95 3.12 4.43
C LEU A 54 -20.22 1.84 4.86
N ARG A 55 -20.33 0.75 4.07
CA ARG A 55 -19.60 -0.50 4.31
C ARG A 55 -18.09 -0.34 4.14
N TYR A 56 -17.64 0.46 3.20
CA TYR A 56 -16.22 0.75 3.00
C TYR A 56 -15.68 1.66 4.11
N ARG A 57 -16.36 2.79 4.36
CA ARG A 57 -16.01 3.79 5.39
C ARG A 57 -15.79 3.16 6.76
N LYS A 58 -16.69 2.27 7.19
CA LYS A 58 -16.62 1.62 8.51
C LYS A 58 -15.43 0.65 8.68
N LYS A 59 -14.71 0.29 7.61
CA LYS A 59 -13.47 -0.50 7.73
C LYS A 59 -12.29 0.33 8.26
N PHE A 60 -12.35 1.65 8.09
CA PHE A 60 -11.26 2.57 8.39
C PHE A 60 -11.62 3.59 9.48
N ILE A 61 -12.83 4.15 9.43
CA ILE A 61 -13.29 5.15 10.40
C ILE A 61 -14.03 4.43 11.54
N THR A 62 -13.25 3.90 12.47
CA THR A 62 -13.71 3.30 13.73
C THR A 62 -13.11 4.04 14.92
N PRO A 63 -13.72 4.00 16.12
CA PRO A 63 -13.14 4.65 17.30
C PRO A 63 -11.69 4.23 17.57
N ASP A 64 -11.39 2.93 17.47
CA ASP A 64 -10.03 2.39 17.65
C ASP A 64 -9.03 2.98 16.65
N ASN A 65 -9.37 3.00 15.35
CA ASN A 65 -8.47 3.57 14.35
C ASN A 65 -8.27 5.07 14.56
N VAL A 66 -9.33 5.83 14.87
CA VAL A 66 -9.19 7.27 15.11
C VAL A 66 -8.27 7.53 16.30
N GLN A 67 -8.43 6.79 17.40
CA GLN A 67 -7.56 6.91 18.57
C GLN A 67 -6.10 6.58 18.22
N ASN A 68 -5.86 5.51 17.45
CA ASN A 68 -4.53 5.14 16.97
C ASN A 68 -3.92 6.20 16.06
N GLY A 69 -4.74 6.88 15.24
CA GLY A 69 -4.31 8.00 14.40
C GLY A 69 -3.91 9.22 15.21
N VAL A 70 -4.63 9.54 16.28
CA VAL A 70 -4.25 10.62 17.23
C VAL A 70 -2.92 10.30 17.91
N VAL A 71 -2.72 9.05 18.35
CA VAL A 71 -1.44 8.62 18.94
C VAL A 71 -0.30 8.79 17.93
N PHE A 72 -0.49 8.34 16.69
CA PHE A 72 0.52 8.51 15.64
C PHE A 72 0.81 9.98 15.34
N TRP A 73 -0.23 10.81 15.23
CA TRP A 73 -0.06 12.24 14.99
C TRP A 73 0.79 12.88 16.09
N ASN A 74 0.39 12.70 17.35
CA ASN A 74 1.10 13.31 18.49
C ASN A 74 2.54 12.80 18.59
N GLN A 75 2.78 11.52 18.28
CA GLN A 75 4.13 10.95 18.27
C GLN A 75 5.04 11.57 17.20
N TYR A 76 4.49 11.97 16.05
CA TYR A 76 5.25 12.46 14.90
C TYR A 76 4.90 13.91 14.52
N GLU A 77 4.41 14.70 15.47
CA GLU A 77 3.89 16.05 15.24
C GLU A 77 4.92 16.95 14.54
N ASP A 78 6.17 16.95 15.01
CA ASP A 78 7.25 17.73 14.40
C ASP A 78 7.53 17.33 12.96
N ALA A 79 7.49 16.03 12.66
CA ALA A 79 7.70 15.52 11.31
C ALA A 79 6.54 15.87 10.38
N LEU A 80 5.30 15.81 10.89
CA LEU A 80 4.10 16.19 10.16
C LEU A 80 4.08 17.71 9.88
N ASN A 81 4.40 18.53 10.87
CA ASN A 81 4.50 19.98 10.72
C ASN A 81 5.60 20.37 9.73
N ARG A 82 6.75 19.71 9.80
CA ARG A 82 7.82 19.91 8.81
C ARG A 82 7.38 19.50 7.41
N ALA A 83 6.68 18.38 7.26
CA ALA A 83 6.16 17.96 5.95
C ALA A 83 5.15 18.97 5.40
N TRP A 84 4.30 19.54 6.26
CA TRP A 84 3.38 20.60 5.85
C TRP A 84 4.13 21.86 5.40
N GLN A 85 5.14 22.31 6.15
CA GLN A 85 5.94 23.49 5.79
C GLN A 85 6.73 23.32 4.49
N VAL A 86 7.31 22.13 4.27
CA VAL A 86 8.18 21.87 3.11
C VAL A 86 7.37 21.52 1.86
N TYR A 87 6.29 20.75 1.99
CA TYR A 87 5.55 20.19 0.84
C TYR A 87 4.12 20.72 0.70
N GLY A 88 3.62 21.51 1.65
CA GLY A 88 2.25 22.05 1.61
C GLY A 88 1.14 21.02 1.86
N VAL A 89 1.48 19.78 2.26
CA VAL A 89 0.50 18.72 2.52
C VAL A 89 0.09 18.76 3.99
N PRO A 90 -1.22 18.94 4.30
CA PRO A 90 -1.65 19.05 5.69
C PRO A 90 -1.54 17.69 6.42
N PRO A 91 -1.23 17.70 7.73
CA PRO A 91 -0.98 16.47 8.49
C PRO A 91 -2.10 15.43 8.43
N GLU A 92 -3.38 15.83 8.43
CA GLU A 92 -4.52 14.90 8.38
C GLU A 92 -4.54 14.03 7.12
N ILE A 93 -4.02 14.54 5.99
CA ILE A 93 -3.89 13.76 4.76
C ILE A 93 -2.79 12.71 4.90
N ILE A 94 -1.64 13.09 5.46
CA ILE A 94 -0.50 12.19 5.67
C ILE A 94 -0.90 11.08 6.65
N VAL A 95 -1.49 11.45 7.79
CA VAL A 95 -1.99 10.52 8.81
C VAL A 95 -3.07 9.61 8.24
N GLY A 96 -3.97 10.15 7.40
CA GLY A 96 -5.02 9.39 6.72
C GLY A 96 -4.47 8.32 5.79
N ILE A 97 -3.50 8.66 4.93
CA ILE A 97 -2.85 7.71 4.01
C ILE A 97 -2.17 6.58 4.79
N ILE A 98 -1.30 6.91 5.75
CA ILE A 98 -0.56 5.91 6.52
C ILE A 98 -1.53 5.00 7.32
N GLY A 99 -2.63 5.57 7.83
CA GLY A 99 -3.68 4.84 8.54
C GLY A 99 -4.42 3.84 7.65
N VAL A 100 -4.78 4.22 6.42
CA VAL A 100 -5.45 3.34 5.46
C VAL A 100 -4.51 2.24 4.96
N GLU A 101 -3.27 2.59 4.61
CA GLU A 101 -2.30 1.67 4.01
C GLU A 101 -1.80 0.61 4.99
N THR A 102 -1.44 1.02 6.21
CA THR A 102 -0.71 0.13 7.15
C THR A 102 -1.24 0.15 8.58
N ARG A 103 -2.32 0.89 8.87
CA ARG A 103 -2.78 1.16 10.24
C ARG A 103 -1.66 1.70 11.13
N TRP A 104 -0.90 2.65 10.61
CA TRP A 104 0.27 3.25 11.27
C TRP A 104 1.31 2.21 11.69
N GLY A 105 1.72 1.36 10.74
CA GLY A 105 2.78 0.36 10.92
C GLY A 105 2.34 -1.00 11.49
N ARG A 106 1.06 -1.19 11.82
CA ARG A 106 0.56 -2.46 12.37
C ARG A 106 0.39 -3.56 11.31
N VAL A 107 0.15 -3.18 10.05
CA VAL A 107 -0.09 -4.10 8.93
C VAL A 107 0.76 -3.68 7.73
N MET A 108 2.01 -4.14 7.68
CA MET A 108 2.96 -3.77 6.61
C MET A 108 3.10 -4.82 5.50
N GLY A 109 2.24 -5.84 5.53
CA GLY A 109 2.40 -7.06 4.72
C GLY A 109 3.14 -8.15 5.49
N LYS A 110 2.92 -9.39 5.06
CA LYS A 110 3.64 -10.57 5.55
C LYS A 110 4.48 -11.12 4.41
N THR A 111 5.71 -11.52 4.71
CA THR A 111 6.62 -12.22 3.80
C THR A 111 6.13 -13.62 3.47
#